data_AF-A0A554X3H1-F1
#
_entry.id   AF-A0A554X3H1-F1
#
_cell.length_a   1.000
_cell.length_b   1.000
_cell.length_c   1.000
_cell.angle_alpha   90.00
_cell.angle_beta   90.00
_cell.angle_gamma   90.00
#
_symmetry.space_group_name_H-M   'P 1'
#
loop_
_entity.id
_entity.type
_entity.pdbx_description
1 polymer ?
#
loop_
_entity_poly.entity_id
_entity_poly.type
_entity_poly.pdbx_seq_one_letter_code
_entity_poly.pdbx_strand_id
1 'polypeptide(L)'
;MTAVPPPPSTNVRPWYREPFVWMVIGGPLVVVIASIVTVTIAVRNADTVLPREAAPARPAVADPDRLTPQERLQAEKAVLPAGQARNHVVSPTLPKQD
;
A
#
# COMPACT_ATOMS: atom_id res chain seq x y z
N MET A 1 19.85 6.85 -78.93
CA MET A 1 18.72 6.91 -77.98
C MET A 1 19.01 5.92 -76.87
N THR A 2 19.52 6.37 -75.72
CA THR A 2 19.82 5.51 -74.55
C THR A 2 18.65 5.60 -73.57
N ALA A 3 17.97 4.49 -73.30
CA ALA A 3 16.87 4.42 -72.37
C ALA A 3 17.37 4.45 -70.91
N VAL A 4 16.69 5.20 -70.05
CA VAL A 4 16.95 5.27 -68.60
C VAL A 4 16.32 4.04 -67.92
N PRO A 5 17.05 3.32 -67.06
CA PRO A 5 16.48 2.17 -66.34
C PRO A 5 15.44 2.64 -65.31
N PRO A 6 14.37 1.84 -65.08
CA PRO A 6 13.37 2.17 -64.07
C PRO A 6 13.98 2.14 -62.66
N PRO A 7 13.50 2.99 -61.73
CA PRO A 7 13.98 2.98 -60.35
C PRO A 7 13.65 1.65 -59.67
N PRO A 8 14.50 1.18 -58.74
CA PRO A 8 14.23 -0.03 -57.99
C PRO A 8 12.97 0.15 -57.15
N SER A 9 12.05 -0.80 -57.21
CA SER A 9 10.89 -0.87 -56.34
C SER A 9 11.29 -1.53 -55.01
N THR A 10 11.39 -0.72 -53.96
CA THR A 10 11.60 -1.22 -52.59
C THR A 10 10.32 -1.87 -52.09
N ASN A 11 10.32 -3.20 -52.01
CA ASN A 11 9.24 -3.96 -51.38
C ASN A 11 9.33 -3.77 -49.86
N VAL A 12 8.57 -2.82 -49.32
CA VAL A 12 8.50 -2.57 -47.87
C VAL A 12 7.55 -3.59 -47.25
N ARG A 13 8.06 -4.43 -46.33
CA ARG A 13 7.21 -5.35 -45.56
C ARG A 13 6.36 -4.54 -44.57
N PRO A 14 5.09 -4.94 -44.34
CA PRO A 14 4.24 -4.27 -43.36
C PRO A 14 4.78 -4.44 -41.94
N TRP A 15 4.95 -3.33 -41.21
CA TRP A 15 5.61 -3.23 -39.89
C TRP A 15 5.14 -4.22 -38.81
N TYR A 16 3.91 -4.72 -38.89
CA TYR A 16 3.37 -5.67 -37.91
C TYR A 16 3.89 -7.11 -38.11
N ARG A 17 4.57 -7.38 -39.23
CA ARG A 17 5.17 -8.68 -39.57
C ARG A 17 6.56 -8.85 -38.92
N GLU A 18 7.17 -7.77 -38.45
CA GLU A 18 8.49 -7.79 -37.83
C GLU A 18 8.38 -8.20 -36.36
N PRO A 19 9.08 -9.27 -35.93
CA PRO A 19 8.97 -9.79 -34.56
C PRO A 19 9.46 -8.80 -33.50
N PHE A 20 10.40 -7.91 -33.86
CA PHE A 20 10.93 -6.90 -32.94
C PHE A 20 9.86 -5.89 -32.47
N VAL A 21 8.90 -5.55 -33.33
CA VAL A 21 7.80 -4.64 -32.98
C VAL A 21 6.98 -5.21 -31.82
N TRP A 22 6.73 -6.52 -31.81
CA TRP A 22 6.01 -7.18 -30.73
C TRP A 22 6.79 -7.23 -29.42
N MET A 23 8.13 -7.27 -29.44
CA MET A 23 8.92 -7.12 -28.21
C MET A 23 8.82 -5.71 -27.62
N VAL A 24 8.88 -4.69 -28.49
CA VAL A 24 8.77 -3.28 -28.07
C VAL A 24 7.40 -2.97 -27.49
N ILE A 25 6.32 -3.49 -28.09
CA ILE A 25 4.95 -3.32 -27.57
C ILE A 25 4.71 -4.23 -26.36
N GLY A 26 5.27 -5.44 -26.37
CA GLY A 26 5.07 -6.46 -25.35
C GLY A 26 5.56 -6.02 -23.98
N GLY A 27 6.75 -5.41 -23.88
CA GLY A 27 7.29 -4.93 -22.61
C GLY A 27 6.34 -3.99 -21.85
N PRO A 28 5.94 -2.85 -22.45
CA PRO A 28 4.95 -1.95 -21.88
C PRO A 28 3.59 -2.60 -21.62
N LEU A 29 3.11 -3.45 -22.53
CA LEU A 29 1.82 -4.13 -22.38
C LEU A 29 1.79 -5.03 -21.12
N VAL A 30 2.87 -5.76 -20.86
CA VAL A 30 3.01 -6.60 -19.65
C VAL A 30 2.93 -5.75 -18.39
N VAL A 31 3.58 -4.59 -18.35
CA VAL A 31 3.54 -3.68 -17.19
C VAL A 31 2.12 -3.15 -16.95
N VAL A 32 1.40 -2.77 -18.01
CA VAL A 32 0.00 -2.32 -17.90
C VAL A 32 -0.88 -3.43 -17.32
N ILE A 33 -0.74 -4.66 -17.80
CA ILE A 33 -1.48 -5.82 -17.27
C ILE A 33 -1.14 -6.05 -15.80
N ALA A 34 0.15 -6.04 -15.43
CA ALA A 34 0.60 -6.22 -14.05
C ALA A 34 0.03 -5.14 -13.11
N SER A 35 -0.01 -3.88 -13.55
CA SER A 35 -0.62 -2.78 -12.80
C SER A 35 -2.11 -3.02 -12.54
N ILE A 36 -2.87 -3.41 -13.58
CA ILE A 36 -4.30 -3.71 -13.44
C ILE A 36 -4.53 -4.88 -12.47
N VAL A 37 -3.73 -5.94 -12.57
CA VAL A 37 -3.80 -7.09 -11.65
C VAL A 37 -3.54 -6.63 -10.22
N THR A 38 -2.52 -5.81 -10.00
CA THR A 38 -2.15 -5.29 -8.67
C THR A 38 -3.29 -4.47 -8.07
N VAL A 39 -3.87 -3.55 -8.85
CA VAL A 39 -5.04 -2.76 -8.42
C VAL A 39 -6.24 -3.66 -8.12
N THR A 40 -6.48 -4.67 -8.94
CA THR A 40 -7.59 -5.61 -8.74
C THR A 40 -7.44 -6.38 -7.43
N ILE A 41 -6.22 -6.84 -7.11
CA ILE A 41 -5.92 -7.51 -5.84
C ILE A 41 -6.13 -6.54 -4.68
N ALA A 42 -5.64 -5.31 -4.79
CA ALA A 42 -5.75 -4.31 -3.74
C ALA A 42 -7.20 -3.93 -3.43
N VAL A 43 -8.03 -3.74 -4.44
CA VAL A 43 -9.44 -3.36 -4.26
C VAL A 43 -10.28 -4.53 -3.73
N ARG A 44 -10.04 -5.76 -4.22
CA ARG A 44 -10.81 -6.93 -3.79
C ARG A 44 -10.47 -7.42 -2.39
N ASN A 45 -9.23 -7.25 -1.96
CA ASN A 45 -8.75 -7.67 -0.65
C ASN A 45 -8.51 -6.47 0.29
N ALA A 46 -9.18 -5.35 0.03
CA ALA A 46 -9.10 -4.21 0.93
C ALA A 46 -9.70 -4.61 2.28
N ASP A 47 -8.86 -4.58 3.32
CA ASP A 47 -9.31 -4.81 4.69
C ASP A 47 -10.35 -3.75 5.06
N THR A 48 -11.37 -4.14 5.81
CA THR A 48 -12.39 -3.22 6.32
C THR A 48 -11.71 -2.19 7.22
N VAL A 49 -11.57 -0.97 6.71
CA VAL A 49 -11.00 0.13 7.50
C VAL A 49 -11.88 0.33 8.73
N LEU A 50 -11.30 0.17 9.93
CA LEU A 50 -12.00 0.62 11.14
C LEU A 50 -12.30 2.11 10.96
N PRO A 51 -13.54 2.56 11.24
CA PRO A 51 -13.85 3.97 11.22
C PRO A 51 -12.81 4.75 12.02
N ARG A 52 -12.37 5.90 11.53
CA ARG A 52 -11.32 6.69 12.21
C ARG A 52 -11.77 7.17 13.60
N GLU A 53 -13.10 7.22 13.83
CA GLU A 53 -13.73 7.42 15.13
C GLU A 53 -13.97 6.13 15.95
N ALA A 54 -13.70 4.93 15.43
CA ALA A 54 -14.04 3.67 16.07
C ALA A 54 -13.05 3.30 17.17
N ALA A 55 -13.47 3.67 18.37
CA ALA A 55 -13.07 3.18 19.67
C ALA A 55 -11.68 3.64 20.12
N PRO A 56 -11.57 4.43 21.22
CA PRO A 56 -10.35 4.34 22.02
C PRO A 56 -10.10 2.86 22.25
N ALA A 57 -8.88 2.38 21.95
CA ALA A 57 -8.48 1.03 22.30
C ALA A 57 -8.86 0.86 23.77
N ARG A 58 -9.92 0.10 24.05
CA ARG A 58 -10.29 -0.16 25.42
C ARG A 58 -9.22 -1.11 25.93
N PRO A 59 -8.61 -0.83 27.09
CA PRO A 59 -7.69 -1.79 27.65
C PRO A 59 -8.47 -3.09 27.79
N ALA A 60 -7.90 -4.18 27.27
CA ALA A 60 -8.51 -5.50 27.30
C ALA A 60 -8.46 -6.03 28.75
N VAL A 61 -9.25 -5.43 29.63
CA VAL A 61 -9.37 -5.83 31.02
C VAL A 61 -10.73 -6.44 31.21
N ALA A 62 -10.73 -7.69 31.67
CA ALA A 62 -11.93 -8.52 31.77
C ALA A 62 -12.96 -7.97 32.78
N ASP A 63 -12.56 -7.05 33.67
CA ASP A 63 -13.46 -6.48 34.68
C ASP A 63 -12.84 -5.18 35.27
N PRO A 64 -13.21 -3.97 34.77
CA PRO A 64 -12.61 -2.72 35.26
C PRO A 64 -12.89 -2.47 36.74
N ASP A 65 -13.98 -3.02 37.29
CA ASP A 65 -14.40 -2.83 38.67
C ASP A 65 -13.53 -3.56 39.70
N ARG A 66 -12.70 -4.51 39.26
CA ARG A 66 -11.80 -5.27 40.15
C ARG A 66 -10.38 -4.71 40.25
N LEU A 67 -10.06 -3.70 39.45
CA LEU A 67 -8.73 -3.09 39.42
C LEU A 67 -8.59 -2.06 40.53
N THR A 68 -7.45 -2.10 41.23
CA THR A 68 -7.02 -1.02 42.09
C THR A 68 -6.83 0.28 41.28
N PRO A 69 -6.90 1.46 41.92
CA PRO A 69 -6.75 2.74 41.21
C PRO A 69 -5.46 2.84 40.39
N GLN A 70 -4.36 2.23 40.86
CA GLN A 70 -3.08 2.24 40.12
C GLN A 70 -3.08 1.33 38.90
N GLU A 71 -3.68 0.13 39.00
CA GLU A 71 -3.76 -0.81 37.88
C GLU A 71 -4.64 -0.25 36.75
N ARG A 72 -5.69 0.52 37.08
CA ARG A 72 -6.51 1.24 36.10
C ARG A 72 -5.69 2.25 35.30
N LEU A 73 -4.90 3.06 35.99
CA LEU A 73 -4.04 4.08 35.35
C LEU A 73 -2.96 3.44 34.46
N GLN A 74 -2.43 2.29 34.87
CA GLN A 74 -1.49 1.52 34.04
C GLN A 74 -2.15 0.96 32.78
N ALA A 75 -3.37 0.44 32.92
CA ALA A 75 -4.15 -0.08 31.81
C ALA A 75 -4.50 1.02 30.80
N GLU A 76 -4.90 2.21 31.25
CA GLU A 76 -5.11 3.39 30.41
C GLU A 76 -3.83 3.83 29.70
N LYS A 77 -2.68 3.77 30.38
CA LYS A 77 -1.38 4.09 29.79
C LYS A 77 -1.01 3.11 28.67
N ALA A 78 -1.43 1.86 28.76
CA ALA A 78 -1.13 0.82 27.76
C ALA A 78 -1.85 1.01 26.42
N VAL A 79 -2.93 1.80 26.40
CA VAL A 79 -3.71 2.10 25.18
C VAL A 79 -3.42 3.45 24.55
N LEU A 80 -2.46 4.20 25.11
CA LEU A 80 -1.95 5.43 24.51
C LEU A 80 -1.34 5.15 23.13
N PRO A 81 -1.51 6.06 22.14
CA PRO A 81 -0.90 5.93 20.83
C PRO A 81 0.61 5.73 20.90
N ALA A 82 1.17 4.95 19.98
CA ALA A 82 2.60 4.59 19.99
C ALA A 82 3.55 5.79 20.08
N GLY A 83 3.17 6.94 19.50
CA GLY A 83 3.95 8.19 19.58
C GLY A 83 3.95 8.86 20.96
N GLN A 84 2.91 8.65 21.77
CA GLN A 84 2.81 9.16 23.14
C GLN A 84 3.36 8.16 24.17
N ALA A 85 3.13 6.87 23.97
CA ALA A 85 3.54 5.82 24.90
C ALA A 85 5.06 5.56 24.94
N ARG A 86 5.77 5.74 23.82
CA ARG A 86 7.22 5.48 23.73
C ARG A 86 8.10 6.71 23.99
N ASN A 87 7.49 7.89 24.13
CA ASN A 87 8.26 9.10 24.39
C ASN A 87 8.25 9.42 25.89
N HIS A 88 9.41 9.27 26.53
CA HIS A 88 9.62 9.52 27.95
C HIS A 88 9.42 10.99 28.35
N VAL A 89 9.47 11.93 27.40
CA VAL A 89 9.26 13.38 27.61
C VAL A 89 7.77 13.73 27.65
N VAL A 90 6.92 12.94 27.00
CA VAL A 90 5.48 13.22 26.82
C VAL A 90 4.59 12.24 27.61
N SER A 91 5.17 11.13 28.07
CA SER A 91 4.44 10.10 28.81
C SER A 91 3.92 10.61 30.17
N PRO A 92 2.63 10.42 30.51
CA PRO A 92 2.13 10.70 31.85
C PRO A 92 2.87 9.87 32.91
N THR A 93 3.31 10.52 33.99
CA THR A 93 3.87 9.85 35.17
C THR A 93 2.74 9.40 36.10
N LEU A 94 2.86 8.18 36.64
CA LEU A 94 1.91 7.71 37.64
C LEU A 94 2.18 8.40 38.98
N PRO A 95 1.14 8.77 39.75
CA PRO A 95 1.34 9.31 41.09
C PRO A 95 2.07 8.28 41.96
N LYS A 96 3.14 8.74 42.62
CA LYS A 96 3.95 7.93 43.54
C LYS A 96 3.11 7.64 44.79
N GLN A 97 2.96 6.35 45.13
CA GLN A 97 2.41 5.96 46.43
C GLN A 97 3.49 6.21 47.48
N ASP A 98 3.19 7.12 48.41
CA ASP A 98 3.95 7.28 49.67
C ASP A 98 3.35 6.35 50.74
#